data_AF-A0A6L8KGT5-F1
#
_entry.id   AF-A0A6L8KGT5-F1
#
_cell.length_a   1.000
_cell.length_b   1.000
_cell.length_c   1.000
_cell.angle_alpha   90.00
_cell.angle_beta   90.00
_cell.angle_gamma   90.00
#
_symmetry.space_group_name_H-M   'P 1'
#
loop_
_entity.id
_entity.type
_entity.pdbx_description
1 polymer ?
#
loop_
_entity_poly.entity_id
_entity_poly.type
_entity_poly.pdbx_seq_one_letter_code
_entity_poly.pdbx_strand_id
1 'polypeptide(L)'
;MLFCGIDLHSNNCVVIVSDEADKVLYSRRLANDLVTICAALEPYRPELSGVVVESTYNWYWLVDGLIEAGHVLHLANTTAIKQYDGLKHRGDESDARHLAHLLRLGLLPEGHIMPKSSRAVRDLARKRMQLVDMRTANILSIETCMAQQTGSYLTCREIKLLTEMDIDSMPVGPVEASGMKANLAIIRALQAQ
;
A
#
# COMPACT_ATOMS: atom_id res chain seq x y z
N MET A 1 -25.81 16.55 -11.04
CA MET A 1 -24.47 15.91 -11.11
C MET A 1 -24.44 14.66 -10.27
N LEU A 2 -23.63 13.68 -10.67
CA LEU A 2 -23.43 12.43 -9.97
C LEU A 2 -21.98 12.28 -9.51
N PHE A 3 -21.80 11.62 -8.38
CA PHE A 3 -20.50 11.40 -7.73
C PHE A 3 -20.33 9.91 -7.45
N CYS A 4 -19.19 9.35 -7.86
CA CYS A 4 -18.88 7.96 -7.61
C CYS A 4 -17.74 7.80 -6.61
N GLY A 5 -17.91 6.87 -5.68
CA GLY A 5 -16.86 6.40 -4.78
C GLY A 5 -16.65 4.91 -4.98
N ILE A 6 -15.39 4.51 -5.10
CA ILE A 6 -14.97 3.12 -5.20
C ILE A 6 -14.05 2.80 -4.03
N ASP A 7 -14.53 1.93 -3.16
CA ASP A 7 -13.74 1.35 -2.09
C ASP A 7 -13.09 0.04 -2.57
N LEU A 8 -11.77 0.09 -2.79
CA LEU A 8 -11.00 -0.95 -3.48
C LEU A 8 -10.35 -1.91 -2.48
N HIS A 9 -10.73 -3.19 -2.57
CA HIS A 9 -10.18 -4.28 -1.77
C HIS A 9 -9.28 -5.19 -2.62
N SER A 10 -8.79 -6.27 -2.00
CA SER A 10 -7.84 -7.19 -2.62
C SER A 10 -8.39 -7.94 -3.84
N ASN A 11 -9.64 -8.39 -3.80
CA ASN A 11 -10.27 -9.17 -4.87
C ASN A 11 -11.62 -8.62 -5.37
N ASN A 12 -12.13 -7.55 -4.75
CA ASN A 12 -13.39 -6.93 -5.10
C ASN A 12 -13.33 -5.42 -4.78
N CYS A 13 -14.33 -4.68 -5.23
CA CYS A 13 -14.53 -3.29 -4.86
C CYS A 13 -16.00 -3.00 -4.62
N VAL A 14 -16.30 -2.03 -3.76
CA VAL A 14 -17.65 -1.51 -3.60
C VAL A 14 -17.78 -0.21 -4.38
N VAL A 15 -18.72 -0.17 -5.30
CA VAL A 15 -18.99 0.98 -6.17
C VAL A 15 -20.30 1.63 -5.74
N ILE A 16 -20.22 2.91 -5.38
CA ILE A 16 -21.36 3.75 -5.05
C ILE A 16 -21.47 4.87 -6.07
N VAL A 17 -22.69 5.16 -6.52
CA VAL A 17 -23.02 6.39 -7.26
C VAL A 17 -24.11 7.12 -6.48
N SER A 18 -23.90 8.40 -6.23
CA SER A 18 -24.82 9.28 -5.51
C SER A 18 -25.06 10.60 -6.24
N ASP A 19 -26.20 11.23 -5.99
CA ASP A 19 -26.53 12.54 -6.54
C ASP A 19 -26.11 13.71 -5.60
N GLU A 20 -26.42 14.94 -6.01
CA GLU A 20 -26.15 16.16 -5.23
C GLU A 20 -26.84 16.21 -3.86
N ALA A 21 -27.95 15.49 -3.71
CA ALA A 21 -28.70 15.36 -2.45
C ALA A 21 -28.18 14.20 -1.57
N ASP A 22 -27.03 13.61 -1.91
CA ASP A 22 -26.44 12.44 -1.25
C ASP A 22 -27.33 11.18 -1.32
N LYS A 23 -28.28 11.14 -2.28
CA LYS A 23 -29.10 9.96 -2.50
C LYS A 23 -28.33 8.95 -3.33
N VAL A 24 -28.20 7.73 -2.82
CA VAL A 24 -27.56 6.62 -3.52
C VAL A 24 -28.45 6.14 -4.67
N LEU A 25 -27.92 6.17 -5.88
CA LEU A 25 -28.56 5.67 -7.11
C LEU A 25 -28.06 4.27 -7.50
N TYR A 26 -26.83 3.94 -7.08
CA TYR A 26 -26.20 2.65 -7.32
C TYR A 26 -25.33 2.28 -6.11
N SER A 27 -25.44 1.03 -5.67
CA SER A 27 -24.57 0.42 -4.67
C SER A 27 -24.40 -1.05 -5.00
N ARG A 28 -23.18 -1.46 -5.39
CA ARG A 28 -22.85 -2.88 -5.56
C ARG A 28 -21.40 -3.17 -5.24
N ARG A 29 -21.18 -4.37 -4.70
CA ARG A 29 -19.87 -5.03 -4.70
C ARG A 29 -19.65 -5.70 -6.05
N LEU A 30 -18.51 -5.41 -6.68
CA LEU A 30 -18.09 -5.95 -7.96
C LEU A 30 -16.75 -6.67 -7.81
N ALA A 31 -16.48 -7.64 -8.66
CA ALA A 31 -15.13 -8.21 -8.77
C ALA A 31 -14.14 -7.14 -9.26
N ASN A 32 -12.86 -7.31 -8.94
CA ASN A 32 -11.79 -6.47 -9.48
C ASN A 32 -11.56 -6.77 -10.98
N ASP A 33 -12.51 -6.34 -11.80
CA ASP A 33 -12.52 -6.49 -13.25
C ASP A 33 -12.93 -5.16 -13.90
N LEU A 34 -12.03 -4.59 -14.68
CA LEU A 34 -12.20 -3.25 -15.26
C LEU A 34 -13.43 -3.19 -16.18
N VAL A 35 -13.68 -4.25 -16.97
CA VAL A 35 -14.80 -4.29 -17.90
C VAL A 35 -16.13 -4.23 -17.14
N THR A 36 -16.27 -5.01 -16.08
CA THR A 36 -17.44 -5.02 -15.20
C THR A 36 -17.66 -3.68 -14.52
N ILE A 37 -16.59 -3.05 -14.02
CA ILE A 37 -16.68 -1.74 -13.36
C ILE A 37 -17.08 -0.65 -14.36
N CYS A 38 -16.46 -0.60 -15.54
CA CYS A 38 -16.84 0.34 -16.59
C CYS A 38 -18.31 0.15 -17.03
N ALA A 39 -18.75 -1.09 -17.23
CA ALA A 39 -20.13 -1.40 -17.57
C ALA A 39 -21.13 -0.95 -16.47
N ALA A 40 -20.74 -1.02 -15.20
CA ALA A 40 -21.55 -0.54 -14.10
C ALA A 40 -21.66 0.99 -14.05
N LEU A 41 -20.62 1.71 -14.48
CA LEU A 41 -20.58 3.18 -14.49
C LEU A 41 -21.18 3.80 -15.75
N GLU A 42 -21.23 3.06 -16.86
CA GLU A 42 -21.67 3.56 -18.16
C GLU A 42 -23.07 4.23 -18.16
N PRO A 43 -24.10 3.68 -17.46
CA PRO A 43 -25.42 4.33 -17.39
C PRO A 43 -25.39 5.73 -16.76
N TYR A 44 -24.38 6.04 -15.95
CA TYR A 44 -24.25 7.29 -15.21
C TYR A 44 -23.26 8.27 -15.85
N ARG A 45 -22.49 7.83 -16.84
CA ARG A 45 -21.40 8.58 -17.48
C ARG A 45 -21.76 10.03 -17.86
N PRO A 46 -22.92 10.34 -18.47
CA PRO A 46 -23.23 11.70 -18.92
C PRO A 46 -23.33 12.72 -17.78
N GLU A 47 -23.67 12.27 -16.57
CA GLU A 47 -23.89 13.14 -15.41
C GLU A 47 -22.78 13.00 -14.35
N LEU A 48 -21.84 12.07 -14.55
CA LEU A 48 -20.81 11.74 -13.58
C LEU A 48 -19.71 12.80 -13.57
N SER A 49 -19.63 13.56 -12.48
CA SER A 49 -18.63 14.62 -12.29
C SER A 49 -17.24 14.05 -12.01
N GLY A 50 -17.16 12.89 -11.37
CA GLY A 50 -15.89 12.24 -11.06
C GLY A 50 -16.06 10.91 -10.35
N VAL A 51 -15.00 10.10 -10.42
CA VAL A 51 -14.87 8.81 -9.74
C VAL A 51 -13.73 8.91 -8.73
N VAL A 52 -14.03 8.63 -7.47
CA VAL A 52 -13.05 8.60 -6.38
C VAL A 52 -12.60 7.17 -6.15
N VAL A 53 -11.29 6.95 -6.07
CA VAL A 53 -10.68 5.66 -5.69
C VAL A 53 -9.71 5.90 -4.55
N GLU A 54 -9.70 5.05 -3.53
CA GLU A 54 -8.72 5.16 -2.45
C GLU A 54 -7.28 4.89 -2.90
N SER A 55 -6.31 5.61 -2.33
CA SER A 55 -4.88 5.38 -2.54
C SER A 55 -4.35 4.14 -1.80
N THR A 56 -4.94 2.97 -2.05
CA THR A 56 -4.53 1.67 -1.48
C THR A 56 -3.31 1.07 -2.21
N TYR A 57 -2.96 -0.19 -1.96
CA TYR A 57 -1.77 -0.79 -2.58
C TYR A 57 -1.99 -1.18 -4.06
N ASN A 58 -3.23 -1.38 -4.51
CA ASN A 58 -3.57 -1.98 -5.80
C ASN A 58 -4.33 -1.04 -6.77
N TRP A 59 -4.33 0.27 -6.56
CA TRP A 59 -5.17 1.19 -7.35
C TRP A 59 -4.75 1.41 -8.82
N TYR A 60 -3.50 1.13 -9.21
CA TYR A 60 -2.96 1.54 -10.52
C TYR A 60 -3.81 1.11 -11.70
N TRP A 61 -4.16 -0.18 -11.77
CA TRP A 61 -4.90 -0.74 -12.91
C TRP A 61 -6.30 -0.12 -13.03
N LEU A 62 -6.93 0.18 -11.90
CA LEU A 62 -8.28 0.72 -11.86
C LEU A 62 -8.28 2.19 -12.27
N VAL A 63 -7.40 3.00 -11.66
CA VAL A 63 -7.33 4.43 -11.97
C VAL A 63 -6.86 4.66 -13.41
N ASP A 64 -5.81 3.96 -13.84
CA ASP A 64 -5.33 4.09 -15.22
C ASP A 64 -6.41 3.62 -16.20
N GLY A 65 -7.06 2.48 -15.92
CA GLY A 65 -8.13 1.95 -16.77
C GLY A 65 -9.35 2.85 -16.87
N LEU A 66 -9.77 3.48 -15.76
CA LEU A 66 -10.89 4.42 -15.76
C LEU A 66 -10.52 5.75 -16.46
N ILE A 67 -9.27 6.23 -16.32
CA ILE A 67 -8.76 7.39 -17.09
C ILE A 67 -8.76 7.07 -18.59
N GLU A 68 -8.25 5.89 -18.97
CA GLU A 68 -8.23 5.41 -20.37
C GLU A 68 -9.66 5.26 -20.92
N ALA A 69 -10.63 4.88 -20.08
CA ALA A 69 -12.06 4.88 -20.42
C ALA A 69 -12.71 6.28 -20.43
N GLY A 70 -11.97 7.35 -20.16
CA GLY A 70 -12.44 8.73 -20.25
C GLY A 70 -13.21 9.24 -19.02
N HIS A 71 -13.07 8.60 -17.86
CA HIS A 71 -13.59 9.15 -16.61
C HIS A 71 -12.67 10.21 -16.02
N VAL A 72 -13.24 11.16 -15.26
CA VAL A 72 -12.47 12.08 -14.41
C VAL A 72 -12.18 11.39 -13.09
N LEU A 73 -10.90 11.14 -12.79
CA LEU A 73 -10.49 10.38 -11.61
C LEU A 73 -9.93 11.28 -10.52
N HIS A 74 -10.32 10.95 -9.30
CA HIS A 74 -9.78 11.53 -8.07
C HIS A 74 -9.19 10.41 -7.22
N LEU A 75 -7.90 10.47 -6.93
CA LEU A 75 -7.26 9.51 -6.03
C LEU A 75 -7.33 10.05 -4.61
N ALA A 76 -8.09 9.40 -3.73
CA ALA A 76 -8.26 9.85 -2.36
C ALA A 76 -7.02 9.57 -1.52
N ASN A 77 -6.50 10.58 -0.82
CA ASN A 77 -5.42 10.43 0.14
C ASN A 77 -5.97 9.89 1.47
N THR A 78 -5.90 8.58 1.64
CA THR A 78 -6.42 7.88 2.83
C THR A 78 -5.82 8.37 4.14
N THR A 79 -4.56 8.83 4.14
CA THR A 79 -3.90 9.34 5.36
C THR A 79 -4.38 10.72 5.80
N ALA A 80 -4.90 11.52 4.86
CA ALA A 80 -5.41 12.86 5.11
C ALA A 80 -6.92 12.89 5.38
N ILE A 81 -7.63 11.83 4.98
CA ILE A 81 -9.05 11.65 5.30
C ILE A 81 -9.16 11.35 6.80
N LYS A 82 -9.61 12.34 7.56
CA LYS A 82 -9.91 12.18 8.98
C LYS A 82 -11.16 11.32 9.12
N GLN A 83 -10.96 10.03 9.38
CA GLN A 83 -12.05 9.16 9.76
C GLN A 83 -12.56 9.58 11.15
N TYR A 84 -13.85 9.87 11.28
CA TYR A 84 -14.46 10.17 12.58
C TYR A 84 -14.44 8.91 13.47
N ASP A 85 -13.70 8.96 14.58
CA ASP A 85 -13.47 7.85 15.53
C ASP A 85 -14.73 7.34 16.29
N GLY A 86 -15.94 7.79 15.94
CA GLY A 86 -17.17 7.51 16.69
C GLY A 86 -18.21 6.59 16.03
N LEU A 87 -18.00 6.14 14.79
CA LEU A 87 -19.01 5.37 14.05
C LEU A 87 -18.94 3.88 14.38
N LYS A 88 -19.95 3.40 15.12
CA LYS A 88 -20.12 2.02 15.63
C LYS A 88 -20.55 0.99 14.57
N HIS A 89 -20.93 1.46 13.38
CA HIS A 89 -21.35 0.64 12.24
C HIS A 89 -20.59 1.13 11.01
N ARG A 90 -19.51 0.42 10.67
CA ARG A 90 -18.71 0.68 9.48
C ARG A 90 -18.66 -0.58 8.62
N GLY A 91 -18.84 -0.39 7.33
CA GLY A 91 -18.68 -1.42 6.32
C GLY A 91 -18.35 -0.80 4.98
N ASP A 92 -17.89 -1.62 4.05
CA ASP A 92 -17.32 -1.21 2.77
C ASP A 92 -18.26 -0.28 1.95
N GLU A 93 -19.59 -0.45 2.07
CA GLU A 93 -20.57 0.46 1.45
C GLU A 93 -20.57 1.87 2.04
N SER A 94 -20.39 1.98 3.36
CA SER A 94 -20.30 3.27 4.04
C SER A 94 -19.01 4.00 3.68
N ASP A 95 -17.90 3.27 3.47
CA ASP A 95 -16.62 3.85 3.09
C ASP A 95 -16.66 4.35 1.64
N ALA A 96 -17.16 3.53 0.70
CA ALA A 96 -17.39 3.97 -0.70
C ALA A 96 -18.34 5.18 -0.79
N ARG A 97 -19.41 5.20 0.01
CA ARG A 97 -20.32 6.36 0.07
C ARG A 97 -19.64 7.59 0.64
N HIS A 98 -18.78 7.44 1.64
CA HIS A 98 -18.03 8.54 2.22
C HIS A 98 -17.11 9.21 1.18
N LEU A 99 -16.46 8.43 0.32
CA LEU A 99 -15.63 8.96 -0.78
C LEU A 99 -16.45 9.81 -1.76
N ALA A 100 -17.60 9.29 -2.22
CA ALA A 100 -18.50 10.04 -3.09
C ALA A 100 -18.99 11.34 -2.43
N HIS A 101 -19.28 11.27 -1.12
CA HIS A 101 -19.72 12.41 -0.33
C HIS A 101 -18.64 13.49 -0.19
N LEU A 102 -17.38 13.11 0.05
CA LEU A 102 -16.26 14.05 0.14
C LEU A 102 -16.03 14.78 -1.19
N LEU A 103 -16.14 14.07 -2.32
CA LEU A 103 -16.05 14.69 -3.64
C LEU A 103 -17.21 15.67 -3.88
N ARG A 104 -18.45 15.25 -3.56
CA ARG A 104 -19.64 16.11 -3.67
C ARG A 104 -19.50 17.41 -2.88
N LEU A 105 -18.89 17.37 -1.70
CA LEU A 105 -18.66 18.54 -0.86
C LEU A 105 -17.44 19.39 -1.30
N GLY A 106 -16.62 18.93 -2.25
CA GLY A 106 -15.36 19.59 -2.60
C GLY A 106 -14.32 19.56 -1.48
N LEU A 107 -14.42 18.58 -0.55
CA LEU A 107 -13.55 18.44 0.62
C LEU A 107 -12.59 17.26 0.50
N LEU A 108 -12.58 16.57 -0.64
CA LEU A 108 -11.75 15.37 -0.86
C LEU A 108 -10.26 15.73 -0.80
N PRO A 109 -9.50 15.19 0.16
CA PRO A 109 -8.05 15.29 0.14
C PRO A 109 -7.52 14.36 -0.97
N GLU A 110 -6.88 14.93 -1.98
CA GLU A 110 -6.38 14.15 -3.12
C GLU A 110 -4.90 13.80 -2.98
N GLY A 111 -4.57 12.58 -3.43
CA GLY A 111 -3.22 12.12 -3.67
C GLY A 111 -2.79 12.39 -5.12
N HIS A 112 -1.50 12.57 -5.34
CA HIS A 112 -0.97 12.77 -6.69
C HIS A 112 -1.01 11.47 -7.53
N ILE A 113 -1.78 11.49 -8.63
CA ILE A 113 -1.76 10.43 -9.65
C ILE A 113 -0.50 10.61 -10.51
N MET A 114 0.58 9.95 -10.12
CA MET A 114 1.83 9.96 -10.88
C MET A 114 1.63 9.37 -12.28
N PRO A 115 2.20 9.93 -13.36
CA PRO A 115 2.10 9.36 -14.70
C PRO A 115 2.69 7.94 -14.77
N LYS A 116 2.03 7.04 -15.51
CA LYS A 116 2.40 5.62 -15.65
C LYS A 116 3.88 5.42 -16.04
N SER A 117 4.39 6.25 -16.96
CA SER A 117 5.80 6.23 -17.41
C SER A 117 6.81 6.53 -16.30
N SER A 118 6.45 7.34 -15.31
CA SER A 118 7.33 7.76 -14.21
C SER A 118 7.26 6.82 -12.99
N ARG A 119 6.17 6.03 -12.85
CA ARG A 119 5.98 5.12 -11.71
C ARG A 119 7.05 4.03 -11.64
N ALA A 120 7.48 3.49 -12.80
CA ALA A 120 8.43 2.39 -12.84
C ALA A 120 9.75 2.71 -12.10
N VAL A 121 10.30 3.91 -12.31
CA VAL A 121 11.54 4.33 -11.64
C VAL A 121 11.32 4.52 -10.14
N ARG A 122 10.23 5.18 -9.75
CA ARG A 122 9.89 5.38 -8.33
C ARG A 122 9.68 4.04 -7.62
N ASP A 123 8.96 3.12 -8.24
CA ASP A 123 8.60 1.84 -7.63
C ASP A 123 9.83 0.93 -7.52
N LEU A 124 10.74 0.98 -8.50
CA LEU A 124 12.06 0.35 -8.39
C LEU A 124 12.89 0.95 -7.25
N ALA A 125 12.92 2.28 -7.12
CA ALA A 125 13.62 2.95 -6.02
C ALA A 125 13.04 2.60 -4.65
N ARG A 126 11.71 2.52 -4.53
CA ARG A 126 11.02 2.03 -3.32
C ARG A 126 11.36 0.57 -3.02
N LYS A 127 11.42 -0.28 -4.05
CA LYS A 127 11.84 -1.67 -3.88
C LYS A 127 13.28 -1.76 -3.37
N ARG A 128 14.18 -0.96 -3.93
CA ARG A 128 15.56 -0.87 -3.44
C ARG A 128 15.62 -0.42 -1.99
N MET A 129 14.87 0.62 -1.63
CA MET A 129 14.78 1.12 -0.25
C MET A 129 14.31 0.00 0.70
N GLN A 130 13.24 -0.71 0.35
CA GLN A 130 12.74 -1.86 1.12
C GLN A 130 13.82 -2.92 1.35
N LEU A 131 14.57 -3.29 0.31
CA LEU A 131 15.64 -4.30 0.42
C LEU A 131 16.82 -3.80 1.28
N VAL A 132 17.15 -2.51 1.19
CA VAL A 132 18.17 -1.88 2.04
C VAL A 132 17.73 -1.86 3.51
N ASP A 133 16.48 -1.54 3.78
CA ASP A 133 15.91 -1.52 5.14
C ASP A 133 15.90 -2.93 5.73
N MET A 134 15.47 -3.94 4.96
CA MET A 134 15.54 -5.35 5.36
C MET A 134 16.97 -5.77 5.70
N ARG A 135 17.95 -5.43 4.86
CA ARG A 135 19.36 -5.74 5.13
C ARG A 135 19.85 -5.06 6.41
N THR A 136 19.50 -3.80 6.59
CA THR A 136 19.88 -3.02 7.79
C THR A 136 19.28 -3.64 9.04
N ALA A 137 18.00 -4.03 9.02
CA ALA A 137 17.35 -4.70 10.13
C ALA A 137 18.04 -6.03 10.52
N ASN A 138 18.45 -6.84 9.55
CA ASN A 138 19.17 -8.09 9.82
C ASN A 138 20.58 -7.84 10.38
N ILE A 139 21.28 -6.79 9.93
CA ILE A 139 22.59 -6.40 10.50
C ILE A 139 22.42 -5.98 11.95
N LEU A 140 21.44 -5.11 12.24
CA LEU A 140 21.16 -4.64 13.59
C LEU A 140 20.71 -5.77 14.52
N SER A 141 20.04 -6.78 13.99
CA SER A 141 19.65 -8.00 14.73
C SER A 141 20.89 -8.78 15.23
N ILE A 142 21.89 -8.98 14.36
CA ILE A 142 23.17 -9.62 14.72
C ILE A 142 23.93 -8.77 15.75
N GLU A 143 24.01 -7.46 15.50
CA GLU A 143 24.67 -6.50 16.41
C GLU A 143 24.03 -6.51 17.80
N THR A 144 22.70 -6.47 17.86
CA THR A 144 21.92 -6.50 19.11
C THR A 144 22.14 -7.82 19.85
N CYS A 145 22.14 -8.95 19.14
CA CYS A 145 22.40 -10.25 19.73
C CYS A 145 23.80 -10.31 20.37
N MET A 146 24.84 -9.83 19.67
CA MET A 146 26.19 -9.75 20.22
C MET A 146 26.27 -8.86 21.46
N ALA A 147 25.66 -7.68 21.42
CA ALA A 147 25.64 -6.77 22.56
C ALA A 147 24.94 -7.39 23.77
N GLN A 148 23.84 -8.11 23.56
CA GLN A 148 23.08 -8.77 24.63
C GLN A 148 23.84 -9.95 25.26
N GLN A 149 24.49 -10.77 24.44
CA GLN A 149 25.16 -11.99 24.91
C GLN A 149 26.54 -11.73 25.50
N THR A 150 27.25 -10.71 25.01
CA THR A 150 28.68 -10.53 25.30
C THR A 150 29.05 -9.13 25.77
N GLY A 151 28.12 -8.16 25.69
CA GLY A 151 28.44 -6.74 25.90
C GLY A 151 29.36 -6.13 24.83
N SER A 152 29.73 -6.90 23.81
CA SER A 152 30.63 -6.48 22.73
C SER A 152 29.87 -6.07 21.48
N TYR A 153 30.53 -5.28 20.63
CA TYR A 153 29.96 -4.73 19.41
C TYR A 153 30.66 -5.30 18.18
N LEU A 154 29.91 -5.55 17.10
CA LEU A 154 30.44 -5.82 15.77
C LEU A 154 30.03 -4.70 14.82
N THR A 155 30.98 -4.19 14.05
CA THR A 155 30.72 -3.21 13.01
C THR A 155 29.92 -3.82 11.86
N CYS A 156 29.14 -2.97 11.18
CA CYS A 156 28.44 -3.33 9.95
C CYS A 156 29.37 -3.97 8.89
N ARG A 157 30.64 -3.56 8.82
CA ARG A 157 31.63 -4.17 7.91
C ARG A 157 31.99 -5.59 8.34
N GLU A 158 32.26 -5.81 9.62
CA GLU A 158 32.56 -7.14 10.15
C GLU A 158 31.39 -8.09 9.95
N ILE A 159 30.17 -7.66 10.29
CA ILE A 159 28.94 -8.46 10.10
C ILE A 159 28.77 -8.90 8.65
N LYS A 160 29.02 -8.02 7.69
CA LYS A 160 28.93 -8.31 6.25
C LYS A 160 29.98 -9.31 5.75
N LEU A 161 31.06 -9.52 6.49
CA LEU A 161 32.15 -10.44 6.14
C LEU A 161 32.07 -11.76 6.93
N LEU A 162 31.15 -11.88 7.89
CA LEU A 162 31.01 -13.09 8.70
C LEU A 162 30.74 -14.33 7.85
N THR A 163 31.32 -15.43 8.30
CA THR A 163 30.99 -16.78 7.91
C THR A 163 30.18 -17.48 9.00
N GLU A 164 29.52 -18.57 8.65
CA GLU A 164 28.83 -19.39 9.66
C GLU A 164 29.82 -19.97 10.67
N MET A 165 31.05 -20.28 10.24
CA MET A 165 32.13 -20.72 11.13
C MET A 165 32.56 -19.62 12.11
N ASP A 166 32.59 -18.36 11.66
CA ASP A 166 32.90 -17.24 12.55
C ASP A 166 31.83 -17.14 13.64
N ILE A 167 30.55 -17.26 13.28
CA ILE A 167 29.42 -17.26 14.24
C ILE A 167 29.51 -18.46 15.20
N ASP A 168 29.83 -19.66 14.69
CA ASP A 168 30.00 -20.86 15.53
C ASP A 168 31.14 -20.72 16.55
N SER A 169 32.11 -19.86 16.25
CA SER A 169 33.26 -19.59 17.12
C SER A 169 33.00 -18.45 18.11
N MET A 170 31.86 -17.75 18.02
CA MET A 170 31.53 -16.65 18.93
C MET A 170 31.12 -17.18 20.31
N PRO A 171 31.35 -16.41 21.38
CA PRO A 171 30.95 -16.79 22.74
C PRO A 171 29.44 -16.54 22.95
N VAL A 172 28.60 -17.14 22.11
CA VAL A 172 27.14 -17.07 22.15
C VAL A 172 26.54 -18.49 22.22
N GLY A 173 25.32 -18.63 22.74
CA GLY A 173 24.65 -19.92 22.80
C GLY A 173 24.26 -20.47 21.41
N PRO A 174 23.97 -21.77 21.30
CA PRO A 174 23.63 -22.40 20.01
C PRO A 174 22.33 -21.87 19.41
N VAL A 175 21.40 -21.39 20.23
CA VAL A 175 20.13 -20.80 19.78
C VAL A 175 20.38 -19.44 19.13
N GLU A 176 21.16 -18.61 19.81
CA GLU A 176 21.57 -17.29 19.34
C GLU A 176 22.38 -17.39 18.05
N ALA A 177 23.36 -18.31 18.01
CA ALA A 177 24.16 -18.60 16.82
C ALA A 177 23.27 -18.97 15.63
N SER A 178 22.27 -19.83 15.82
CA SER A 178 21.31 -20.20 14.76
C SER A 178 20.53 -18.98 14.24
N GLY A 179 20.06 -18.11 15.15
CA GLY A 179 19.41 -16.86 14.78
C GLY A 179 20.33 -15.92 14.00
N MET A 180 21.59 -15.76 14.43
CA MET A 180 22.58 -14.94 13.74
C MET A 180 22.89 -15.48 12.33
N LYS A 181 22.98 -16.80 12.16
CA LYS A 181 23.16 -17.44 10.84
C LYS A 181 21.97 -17.20 9.91
N ALA A 182 20.74 -17.27 10.42
CA ALA A 182 19.55 -16.95 9.65
C ALA A 182 19.56 -15.49 9.15
N ASN A 183 19.89 -14.53 10.03
CA ASN A 183 20.07 -13.13 9.63
C ASN A 183 21.20 -12.98 8.58
N LEU A 184 22.34 -13.67 8.76
CA LEU A 184 23.48 -13.63 7.84
C LEU A 184 23.10 -14.16 6.44
N ALA A 185 22.31 -15.22 6.36
CA ALA A 185 21.83 -15.77 5.11
C ALA A 185 20.99 -14.74 4.32
N ILE A 186 20.11 -14.00 5.00
CA ILE A 186 19.34 -12.92 4.39
C ILE A 186 20.25 -11.77 3.94
N ILE A 187 21.22 -11.35 4.77
CA ILE A 187 22.17 -10.29 4.41
C ILE A 187 22.92 -10.65 3.12
N ARG A 188 23.42 -11.88 3.01
CA ARG A 188 24.14 -12.37 1.82
C ARG A 188 23.26 -12.37 0.57
N ALA A 189 22.02 -12.86 0.70
CA ALA A 189 21.06 -12.83 -0.40
C ALA A 189 20.80 -11.39 -0.90
N LEU A 190 20.73 -10.42 0.02
CA LEU A 190 20.54 -9.00 -0.29
C LEU A 190 21.81 -8.26 -0.74
N GLN A 191 22.99 -8.87 -0.68
CA GLN A 191 24.25 -8.30 -1.18
C GLN A 191 24.59 -8.74 -2.61
N ALA A 192 24.01 -9.84 -3.08
CA ALA A 192 24.25 -10.37 -4.42
C ALA A 192 23.48 -9.64 -5.54
N GLN A 193 22.64 -8.65 -5.20
CA GLN A 193 21.83 -7.81 -6.11
C GLN A 193 22.35 -6.37 -6.16
#